data_AF-A0A6J1QUX3-F1
#
_entry.id   AF-A0A6J1QUX3-F1
#
_cell.length_a   1.000
_cell.length_b   1.000
_cell.length_c   1.000
_cell.angle_alpha   90.00
_cell.angle_beta   90.00
_cell.angle_gamma   90.00
#
_symmetry.space_group_name_H-M   'P 1'
#
loop_
_entity.id
_entity.type
_entity.pdbx_description
1 polymer ?
#
loop_
_entity_poly.entity_id
_entity_poly.type
_entity_poly.pdbx_seq_one_letter_code
_entity_poly.pdbx_strand_id
1 'polypeptide(L)' 'MNAPPTFESFLLYEGEKKIIKEQDTKVPNAAIFTINKEDHTLGNMIRNQLLKDPQVLFAGY' A
#
# COMPACT_ATOMS: atom_id res chain seq x y z
N MET A 1 -8.68 23.18 -17.51
CA MET A 1 -9.64 23.44 -16.41
C MET A 1 -10.26 22.13 -15.91
N ASN A 2 -9.46 21.08 -15.70
CA ASN A 2 -9.86 19.76 -15.16
C ASN A 2 -8.67 19.11 -14.41
N ALA A 3 -7.67 19.91 -14.02
CA ALA A 3 -6.53 19.39 -13.29
C ALA A 3 -6.99 19.12 -11.85
N PRO A 4 -6.72 17.93 -11.31
CA PRO A 4 -7.01 17.66 -9.91
C PRO A 4 -6.20 18.62 -9.01
N PRO A 5 -6.74 19.01 -7.84
CA PRO A 5 -5.99 19.75 -6.85
C PRO A 5 -4.71 18.99 -6.42
N THR A 6 -3.61 19.71 -6.22
CA THR A 6 -2.31 19.08 -5.90
C THR A 6 -2.32 18.34 -4.56
N PHE A 7 -3.15 18.78 -3.60
CA PHE A 7 -3.28 18.15 -2.30
C PHE A 7 -3.93 16.76 -2.36
N GLU A 8 -4.60 16.41 -3.46
CA GLU A 8 -5.22 15.09 -3.62
C GLU A 8 -4.23 13.93 -3.57
N SER A 9 -2.94 14.22 -3.78
CA SER A 9 -1.86 13.23 -3.75
C SER A 9 -1.49 12.77 -2.34
N PHE A 10 -1.70 13.60 -1.31
CA PHE A 10 -1.26 13.33 0.06
C PHE A 10 -2.34 13.50 1.12
N LEU A 11 -3.43 14.22 0.83
CA LEU A 11 -4.54 14.41 1.75
C LEU A 11 -5.56 13.28 1.59
N LEU A 12 -5.91 12.62 2.71
CA LEU A 12 -7.05 11.70 2.75
C LEU A 12 -8.36 12.48 2.83
N TYR A 13 -9.35 12.04 2.07
CA TYR A 13 -10.69 12.57 2.15
C TYR A 13 -11.53 11.91 3.26
N GLU A 14 -12.65 12.55 3.61
CA GLU A 14 -13.58 11.99 4.58
C GLU A 14 -14.06 10.61 4.13
N GLY A 15 -13.93 9.61 5.01
CA GLY A 15 -14.27 8.22 4.71
C GLY A 15 -13.14 7.40 4.06
N GLU A 16 -12.07 8.01 3.57
CA GLU A 16 -10.91 7.27 3.06
C GLU A 16 -10.05 6.72 4.22
N LYS A 17 -9.77 5.43 4.19
CA LYS A 17 -8.83 4.80 5.13
C LYS A 17 -7.41 4.92 4.60
N LYS A 18 -6.44 5.20 5.48
CA LYS A 18 -5.02 5.20 5.08
C LYS A 18 -4.56 3.82 4.58
N ILE A 19 -4.98 2.76 5.30
CA ILE A 19 -4.59 1.38 5.03
C ILE A 19 -5.86 0.54 4.96
N ILE A 20 -5.97 -0.27 3.92
CA ILE A 20 -7.01 -1.29 3.74
C ILE A 20 -6.28 -2.63 3.57
N LYS A 21 -6.70 -3.64 4.32
CA LYS A 21 -6.17 -5.00 4.23
C LYS A 21 -7.24 -5.91 3.67
N GLU A 22 -6.88 -6.68 2.66
CA GLU A 22 -7.70 -7.73 2.08
C GLU A 22 -6.94 -9.05 2.16
N GLN A 23 -7.60 -10.11 2.61
CA GLN A 23 -6.99 -11.44 2.62
C GLN A 23 -7.02 -12.02 1.21
N ASP A 24 -5.88 -12.50 0.71
CA ASP A 24 -5.84 -13.20 -0.57
C ASP A 24 -6.50 -14.58 -0.38
N THR A 25 -7.55 -14.85 -1.16
CA THR A 25 -8.30 -16.11 -1.09
C THR A 25 -7.72 -17.20 -1.99
N LYS A 26 -6.82 -16.84 -2.92
CA LYS A 26 -6.15 -17.76 -3.85
C LYS A 26 -4.87 -18.33 -3.26
N VAL A 27 -4.16 -17.55 -2.43
CA VAL A 27 -2.89 -17.94 -1.82
C VAL A 27 -3.03 -17.99 -0.29
N PRO A 28 -2.76 -19.14 0.35
CA PRO A 28 -2.83 -19.23 1.80
C PRO A 28 -1.78 -18.33 2.46
N ASN A 29 -2.15 -17.74 3.60
CA ASN A 29 -1.30 -16.84 4.37
C ASN A 29 -0.77 -15.63 3.58
N ALA A 30 -1.54 -15.15 2.60
CA ALA A 30 -1.25 -13.92 1.86
C ALA A 30 -2.32 -12.85 2.11
N ALA A 31 -1.91 -11.59 2.01
CA ALA A 31 -2.80 -10.44 2.14
C ALA A 31 -2.32 -9.31 1.21
N ILE A 32 -3.28 -8.57 0.68
CA ILE A 32 -3.06 -7.38 -0.14
C ILE A 32 -3.34 -6.16 0.73
N PHE A 33 -2.44 -5.19 0.70
CA PHE A 33 -2.58 -3.93 1.43
C PHE A 33 -2.66 -2.78 0.43
N THR A 34 -3.75 -2.02 0.48
CA THR A 34 -3.87 -0.74 -0.21
C THR A 34 -3.50 0.37 0.75
N ILE A 35 -2.47 1.14 0.41
CA ILE A 35 -2.04 2.30 1.20
C ILE A 35 -2.35 3.56 0.39
N ASN A 36 -3.37 4.30 0.81
CA ASN A 36 -3.85 5.46 0.07
C ASN A 36 -2.93 6.66 0.25
N LYS A 37 -2.81 7.49 -0.80
CA LYS A 37 -2.07 8.76 -0.77
C LYS A 37 -0.59 8.56 -0.40
N GLU A 38 0.01 7.53 -0.97
CA GLU A 38 1.43 7.18 -0.82
C GLU A 38 1.98 6.82 -2.20
N ASP A 39 3.29 6.91 -2.33
CA ASP A 39 4.01 6.63 -3.57
C ASP A 39 5.15 5.63 -3.35
N HIS A 40 6.05 5.57 -4.33
CA HIS A 40 7.23 4.71 -4.30
C HIS A 40 8.13 4.93 -3.07
N THR A 41 8.10 6.11 -2.45
CA THR A 41 8.88 6.43 -1.25
C THR A 41 8.56 5.44 -0.13
N LEU A 42 7.27 5.22 0.15
CA LEU A 42 6.84 4.27 1.17
C LEU A 42 6.84 2.84 0.65
N GLY A 43 6.29 2.62 -0.55
CA GLY A 43 6.14 1.28 -1.12
C GLY A 43 7.46 0.53 -1.24
N ASN A 44 8.50 1.20 -1.76
CA ASN A 44 9.83 0.61 -1.89
C ASN A 44 10.49 0.37 -0.52
N MET A 45 10.33 1.29 0.44
CA MET A 45 10.89 1.13 1.79
C MET A 45 10.31 -0.10 2.49
N ILE A 46 8.99 -0.26 2.47
CA ILE A 46 8.29 -1.41 3.09
C ILE A 46 8.68 -2.70 2.38
N ARG A 47 8.61 -2.75 1.04
CA ARG A 47 8.99 -3.93 0.26
C ARG A 47 10.40 -4.38 0.60
N ASN A 48 11.37 -3.45 0.59
CA ASN A 48 12.77 -3.79 0.86
C ASN A 48 12.99 -4.25 2.29
N GLN A 49 12.20 -3.77 3.26
CA GLN A 49 12.30 -4.24 4.63
C GLN A 49 11.67 -5.62 4.81
N LEU A 50 10.52 -5.89 4.17
CA LEU A 50 9.87 -7.21 4.20
C LEU A 50 10.73 -8.31 3.58
N LEU A 51 11.41 -8.01 2.47
CA LEU A 51 12.30 -8.97 1.80
C LEU A 51 13.54 -9.37 2.64
N LYS A 52 13.82 -8.68 3.75
CA LYS A 52 14.89 -9.07 4.68
C LYS A 52 14.44 -10.10 5.72
N ASP A 53 13.13 -10.26 5.92
CA ASP A 53 12.59 -11.18 6.91
C ASP A 53 12.57 -12.60 6.34
N PRO A 54 13.28 -13.58 6.94
CA PRO A 54 13.31 -14.95 6.45
C PRO A 54 11.94 -15.67 6.51
N GLN A 55 10.96 -15.13 7.24
CA GLN A 55 9.61 -15.69 7.32
C GLN A 55 8.69 -15.15 6.21
N VAL A 56 9.10 -14.13 5.47
CA VAL A 56 8.34 -13.57 4.36
C VAL A 56 8.64 -14.34 3.08
N LEU A 57 7.65 -15.08 2.59
CA LEU A 57 7.77 -15.88 1.37
C LEU A 57 7.68 -15.03 0.10
N PHE A 58 6.93 -13.93 0.14
CA PHE A 58 6.72 -13.03 -0.99
C PHE A 58 6.38 -11.61 -0.51
N ALA A 59 6.94 -10.60 -1.18
CA ALA A 59 6.59 -9.20 -0.99
C ALA A 59 6.74 -8.40 -2.30
N GLY A 60 5.71 -7.63 -2.65
CA GLY A 60 5.66 -6.74 -3.80
C GLY A 60 4.70 -5.57 -3.55
N TYR A 61 4.82 -4.50 -4.35
CA TYR A 61 3.89 -3.37 -4.37
C TYR A 61 3.76 -2.85 -5.81
#